data_AF-A0A936NTA7-F1
#
_entry.id   AF-A0A936NTA7-F1
#
_cell.length_a   1.000
_cell.length_b   1.000
_cell.length_c   1.000
_cell.angle_alpha   90.00
_cell.angle_beta   90.00
_cell.angle_gamma   90.00
#
_symmetry.space_group_name_H-M   'P 1'
#
loop_
_entity.id
_entity.type
_entity.pdbx_description
1 polymer ?
#
loop_
_entity_poly.entity_id
_entity_poly.type
_entity_poly.pdbx_seq_one_letter_code
_entity_poly.pdbx_strand_id
1 'polypeptide(L)'
;MKKDDLWFTDDNERRIETLLWGGDEIIWVVPAWKGLETLGFFYNQTIKKNWNYEGAELRHAAGLVFCHHNAPIHRITHLVKYKLAEKAKEKDRKQNLFAYEVLESFDHVSGDFEDYRNKRSPAGARPDSLILNGENIQNVLTEATKLLPHLSRRKLHKLTHKIIKPDWPPTAEERNDIYSSMKEGLPPTASTALDNIKPLLGGEDACWLHLSALWDYLV
;
A
#
# COMPACT_ATOMS: atom_id res chain seq x y z
N MET A 1 -5.71 -7.16 -24.27
CA MET A 1 -4.36 -6.57 -24.13
C MET A 1 -3.91 -6.80 -22.70
N LYS A 2 -2.74 -7.38 -22.47
CA LYS A 2 -2.25 -7.61 -21.09
C LYS A 2 -1.92 -6.26 -20.46
N LYS A 3 -2.09 -6.11 -19.14
CA LYS A 3 -1.73 -4.88 -18.41
C LYS A 3 -0.28 -4.46 -18.65
N ASP A 4 0.62 -5.42 -18.91
CA ASP A 4 2.02 -5.16 -19.21
C ASP A 4 2.25 -4.54 -20.60
N ASP A 5 1.42 -4.86 -21.60
CA ASP A 5 1.51 -4.22 -22.92
C ASP A 5 1.19 -2.72 -22.80
N LEU A 6 0.28 -2.37 -21.88
CA LEU A 6 -0.09 -0.98 -21.56
C LEU A 6 0.97 -0.22 -20.75
N TRP A 7 2.03 -0.88 -20.27
CA TRP A 7 3.14 -0.19 -19.62
C TRP A 7 3.97 0.62 -20.62
N PHE A 8 3.95 0.19 -21.88
CA PHE A 8 4.68 0.82 -22.96
C PHE A 8 3.79 1.78 -23.75
N THR A 9 4.40 2.80 -24.37
CA THR A 9 3.80 3.61 -25.42
C THR A 9 3.89 2.87 -26.75
N ASP A 10 3.21 3.37 -27.79
CA ASP A 10 3.30 2.79 -29.13
C ASP A 10 4.75 2.87 -29.69
N ASP A 11 5.55 3.81 -29.18
CA ASP A 11 6.98 3.99 -29.47
C ASP A 11 7.89 3.11 -28.60
N ASN A 12 7.33 2.16 -27.85
CA ASN A 12 8.06 1.24 -26.95
C ASN A 12 8.79 1.94 -25.78
N GLU A 13 8.34 3.14 -25.39
CA GLU A 13 8.81 3.85 -24.21
C GLU A 13 7.97 3.52 -22.98
N ARG A 14 8.50 3.69 -21.76
CA ARG A 14 7.71 3.45 -20.53
C ARG A 14 6.84 4.66 -20.21
N ARG A 15 5.61 4.41 -19.77
CA ARG A 15 4.68 5.45 -19.30
C ARG A 15 5.06 5.94 -17.90
N ILE A 16 6.13 6.73 -17.79
CA ILE A 16 6.57 7.36 -16.55
C ILE A 16 6.76 8.85 -16.83
N GLU A 17 6.09 9.71 -16.06
CA GLU A 17 6.29 11.14 -16.10
C GLU A 17 7.01 11.59 -14.83
N THR A 18 8.08 12.40 -14.97
CA THR A 18 8.80 12.96 -13.82
C THR A 18 8.38 14.41 -13.61
N LEU A 19 7.63 14.64 -12.53
CA LEU A 19 7.16 16.00 -12.19
C LEU A 19 8.18 16.80 -11.39
N LEU A 20 9.04 16.10 -10.63
CA LEU A 20 10.06 16.71 -9.80
C LEU A 20 11.23 15.73 -9.63
N TRP A 21 12.44 16.25 -9.80
CA TRP A 21 13.67 15.55 -9.48
C TRP A 21 14.67 16.58 -8.96
N GLY A 22 14.92 16.59 -7.66
CA GLY A 22 15.81 17.56 -7.04
C GLY A 22 16.39 17.02 -5.74
N GLY A 23 17.69 16.70 -5.76
CA GLY A 23 18.39 16.17 -4.58
C GLY A 23 17.75 14.88 -4.08
N ASP A 24 17.16 14.95 -2.89
CA ASP A 24 16.50 13.87 -2.18
C ASP A 24 14.99 13.76 -2.44
N GLU A 25 14.40 14.70 -3.19
CA GLU A 25 12.99 14.67 -3.56
C GLU A 25 12.78 14.20 -5.01
N ILE A 26 11.87 13.23 -5.19
CA ILE A 26 11.48 12.69 -6.50
C ILE A 26 9.96 12.54 -6.53
N ILE A 27 9.32 12.93 -7.65
CA ILE A 27 7.89 12.70 -7.90
C ILE A 27 7.72 12.11 -9.29
N TRP A 28 7.14 10.91 -9.33
CA TRP A 28 6.77 10.22 -10.55
C TRP A 28 5.26 10.04 -10.64
N VAL A 29 4.75 10.11 -11.87
CA VAL A 29 3.41 9.66 -12.23
C VAL A 29 3.56 8.44 -13.11
N VAL A 30 2.87 7.36 -12.73
CA VAL A 30 2.89 6.07 -13.43
C VAL A 30 1.47 5.51 -13.51
N PRO A 31 1.16 4.66 -14.51
CA PRO A 31 -0.03 3.81 -14.50
C PRO A 31 -0.28 3.15 -13.15
N ALA A 32 -1.52 3.21 -12.68
CA ALA A 32 -1.89 2.82 -11.32
C ALA A 32 -1.48 1.38 -10.97
N TRP A 33 -1.63 0.43 -11.91
CA TRP A 33 -1.24 -0.97 -11.70
C TRP A 33 0.28 -1.19 -11.56
N LYS A 34 1.11 -0.19 -11.89
CA LYS A 34 2.58 -0.23 -11.74
C LYS A 34 3.09 0.59 -10.57
N GLY A 35 2.22 1.23 -9.79
CA GLY A 35 2.61 2.08 -8.67
C GLY A 35 3.46 1.34 -7.62
N LEU A 36 2.95 0.20 -7.11
CA LEU A 36 3.66 -0.61 -6.12
C LEU A 36 4.95 -1.22 -6.68
N GLU A 37 4.90 -1.74 -7.91
CA GLU A 37 6.08 -2.34 -8.56
C GLU A 37 7.20 -1.32 -8.77
N THR A 38 6.87 -0.12 -9.25
CA THR A 38 7.84 0.98 -9.43
C THR A 38 8.45 1.39 -8.09
N LEU A 39 7.65 1.49 -7.04
CA LEU A 39 8.12 1.85 -5.70
C LEU A 39 9.03 0.77 -5.11
N GLY A 40 8.62 -0.50 -5.18
CA GLY A 40 9.43 -1.63 -4.75
C GLY A 40 10.74 -1.75 -5.53
N PHE A 41 10.70 -1.51 -6.84
CA PHE A 41 11.90 -1.44 -7.68
C PHE A 41 12.85 -0.35 -7.19
N PHE A 42 12.36 0.85 -6.92
CA PHE A 42 13.18 1.96 -6.43
C PHE A 42 13.91 1.59 -5.13
N TYR A 43 13.18 1.14 -4.10
CA TYR A 43 13.78 0.74 -2.83
C TYR A 43 14.84 -0.37 -2.99
N ASN A 44 14.53 -1.39 -3.79
CA ASN A 44 15.46 -2.46 -4.07
C ASN A 44 16.73 -1.96 -4.77
N GLN A 45 16.61 -1.01 -5.70
CA GLN A 45 17.79 -0.44 -6.35
C GLN A 45 18.63 0.40 -5.38
N THR A 46 18.01 1.23 -4.53
CA THR A 46 18.77 2.07 -3.59
C THR A 46 19.57 1.22 -2.60
N ILE A 47 19.01 0.10 -2.14
CA ILE A 47 19.69 -0.86 -1.27
C ILE A 47 20.78 -1.61 -2.03
N LYS A 48 20.46 -2.19 -3.19
CA LYS A 48 21.41 -2.98 -3.99
C LYS A 48 22.62 -2.15 -4.44
N LYS A 49 22.40 -0.87 -4.71
CA LYS A 49 23.46 0.07 -5.11
C LYS A 49 24.17 0.70 -3.91
N ASN A 50 23.79 0.34 -2.68
CA ASN A 50 24.34 0.87 -1.44
C ASN A 50 24.42 2.40 -1.46
N TRP A 51 23.30 3.05 -1.79
CA TRP A 51 23.23 4.51 -1.83
C TRP A 51 23.65 5.07 -0.47
N ASN A 52 24.69 5.89 -0.49
CA ASN A 52 25.29 6.47 0.71
C ASN A 52 25.69 7.92 0.43
N TYR A 53 25.67 8.73 1.48
CA TYR A 53 26.14 10.10 1.46
C TYR A 53 26.95 10.35 2.74
N GLU A 54 28.19 10.82 2.60
CA GLU A 54 29.11 11.08 3.73
C GLU A 54 29.25 9.91 4.71
N GLY A 55 29.21 8.66 4.19
CA GLY A 55 29.33 7.44 4.99
C GLY A 55 28.05 7.00 5.70
N ALA A 56 26.94 7.73 5.54
CA ALA A 56 25.62 7.32 6.00
C ALA A 56 24.83 6.65 4.87
N GLU A 57 24.25 5.49 5.15
CA GLU A 57 23.36 4.80 4.22
C GLU A 57 22.07 5.60 4.03
N LEU A 58 21.65 5.78 2.78
CA LEU A 58 20.43 6.51 2.45
C LEU A 58 19.21 5.61 2.57
N ARG A 59 18.19 6.16 3.23
CA ARG A 59 16.88 5.55 3.44
C ARG A 59 15.81 6.53 2.98
N HIS A 60 14.74 6.01 2.39
CA HIS A 60 13.78 6.83 1.68
C HIS A 60 12.38 6.63 2.25
N ALA A 61 11.70 7.76 2.49
CA ALA A 61 10.29 7.78 2.84
C ALA A 61 9.49 8.17 1.60
N ALA A 62 8.40 7.46 1.31
CA ALA A 62 7.55 7.76 0.17
C ALA A 62 6.08 7.94 0.54
N GLY A 63 5.39 8.75 -0.27
CA GLY A 63 3.94 8.80 -0.33
C GLY A 63 3.47 8.21 -1.65
N LEU A 64 2.41 7.40 -1.62
CA LEU A 64 1.81 6.81 -2.82
C LEU A 64 0.31 7.11 -2.88
N VAL A 65 -0.17 7.68 -3.98
CA VAL A 65 -1.61 7.95 -4.16
C VAL A 65 -2.09 7.30 -5.43
N PHE A 66 -3.13 6.48 -5.32
CA PHE A 66 -3.91 6.01 -6.45
C PHE A 66 -5.12 6.92 -6.62
N CYS A 67 -5.32 7.48 -7.81
CA CYS A 67 -6.42 8.41 -8.06
C CYS A 67 -6.91 8.33 -9.51
N HIS A 68 -8.12 8.85 -9.74
CA HIS A 68 -8.66 9.00 -11.08
C HIS A 68 -7.84 10.02 -11.89
N HIS A 69 -7.73 9.83 -13.21
CA HIS A 69 -6.93 10.68 -14.09
C HIS A 69 -7.36 12.17 -14.11
N ASN A 70 -8.61 12.45 -13.73
CA ASN A 70 -9.14 13.82 -13.59
C ASN A 70 -8.89 14.45 -12.20
N ALA A 71 -8.20 13.76 -11.29
CA ALA A 71 -7.92 14.30 -9.96
C ALA A 71 -7.00 15.55 -10.07
N PRO A 72 -7.28 16.64 -9.33
CA PRO A 72 -6.47 17.85 -9.41
C PRO A 72 -5.01 17.61 -9.00
N ILE A 73 -4.07 17.68 -9.96
CA ILE A 73 -2.68 17.26 -9.76
C ILE A 73 -2.01 17.97 -8.58
N HIS A 74 -2.22 19.29 -8.42
CA HIS A 74 -1.66 20.05 -7.30
C HIS A 74 -2.09 19.54 -5.93
N ARG A 75 -3.33 19.06 -5.80
CA ARG A 75 -3.84 18.51 -4.55
C ARG A 75 -3.25 17.12 -4.29
N ILE A 76 -3.09 16.30 -5.33
CA ILE A 76 -2.46 14.98 -5.25
C ILE A 76 -0.99 15.11 -4.86
N THR A 77 -0.23 15.99 -5.52
CA THR A 77 1.18 16.24 -5.17
C THR A 77 1.30 16.77 -3.75
N HIS A 78 0.40 17.66 -3.31
CA HIS A 78 0.40 18.14 -1.93
C HIS A 78 0.16 17.01 -0.93
N LEU A 79 -0.81 16.13 -1.19
CA LEU A 79 -1.12 14.97 -0.35
C LEU A 79 0.08 14.00 -0.25
N VAL A 80 0.69 13.67 -1.38
CA VAL A 80 1.85 12.78 -1.45
C VAL A 80 3.03 13.36 -0.65
N LYS A 81 3.41 14.62 -0.93
CA LYS A 81 4.58 15.25 -0.31
C LYS A 81 4.39 15.54 1.16
N TYR A 82 3.33 16.27 1.51
CA TYR A 82 3.22 16.93 2.82
C TYR A 82 2.39 16.15 3.84
N LYS A 83 1.78 15.02 3.44
CA LYS A 83 1.00 14.16 4.35
C LYS A 83 1.56 12.75 4.38
N LEU A 84 1.59 12.07 3.24
CA LEU A 84 1.94 10.65 3.21
C LEU A 84 3.44 10.40 3.41
N ALA A 85 4.30 11.10 2.67
CA ALA A 85 5.75 10.94 2.82
C ALA A 85 6.22 11.37 4.22
N GLU A 86 5.69 12.47 4.76
CA GLU A 86 6.02 12.92 6.12
C GLU A 86 5.58 11.91 7.18
N LYS A 87 4.40 11.29 7.07
CA LYS A 87 4.00 10.19 7.99
C LYS A 87 4.99 9.03 7.99
N ALA A 88 5.50 8.63 6.82
CA ALA A 88 6.52 7.60 6.74
C ALA A 88 7.83 8.02 7.42
N LYS A 89 8.25 9.29 7.28
CA LYS A 89 9.41 9.87 7.98
C LYS A 89 9.21 9.94 9.49
N GLU A 90 8.01 10.31 9.95
CA GLU A 90 7.65 10.39 11.37
C GLU A 90 7.70 9.03 12.05
N LYS A 91 7.35 7.95 11.32
CA LYS A 91 7.41 6.58 11.84
C LYS A 91 8.84 6.11 12.08
N ASP A 92 9.69 6.14 11.06
CA ASP A 92 11.12 5.80 11.19
C ASP A 92 11.94 6.28 9.98
N ARG A 93 12.88 7.20 10.22
CA ARG A 93 13.79 7.72 9.17
C ARG A 93 14.91 6.76 8.78
N LYS A 94 15.12 5.68 9.55
CA LYS A 94 16.18 4.69 9.32
C LYS A 94 15.72 3.52 8.47
N GLN A 95 14.46 3.52 8.02
CA GLN A 95 13.86 2.47 7.23
C GLN A 95 13.30 3.01 5.91
N ASN A 96 13.24 2.15 4.91
CA ASN A 96 12.53 2.42 3.68
C ASN A 96 11.02 2.20 3.92
N LEU A 97 10.29 3.28 4.15
CA LEU A 97 8.88 3.24 4.51
C LEU A 97 8.02 4.05 3.55
N PHE A 98 6.77 3.62 3.35
CA PHE A 98 5.80 4.43 2.64
C PHE A 98 4.42 4.38 3.26
N ALA A 99 3.73 5.51 3.16
CA ALA A 99 2.30 5.60 3.39
C ALA A 99 1.60 5.72 2.03
N TYR A 100 0.40 5.17 1.92
CA TYR A 100 -0.40 5.29 0.71
C TYR A 100 -1.82 5.76 0.99
N GLU A 101 -2.51 6.13 -0.09
CA GLU A 101 -3.94 6.41 -0.11
C GLU A 101 -4.57 5.97 -1.46
N VAL A 102 -5.79 5.46 -1.42
CA VAL A 102 -6.57 5.10 -2.62
C VAL A 102 -7.80 5.99 -2.69
N LEU A 103 -7.83 6.87 -3.69
CA LEU A 103 -8.86 7.88 -3.88
C LEU A 103 -9.75 7.52 -5.08
N GLU A 104 -10.91 6.94 -4.80
CA GLU A 104 -11.94 6.65 -5.81
C GLU A 104 -12.65 7.93 -6.29
N SER A 105 -12.79 8.92 -5.41
CA SER A 105 -13.29 10.26 -5.71
C SER A 105 -12.55 11.30 -4.87
N PHE A 106 -12.25 12.45 -5.46
CA PHE A 106 -11.57 13.55 -4.78
C PHE A 106 -12.54 14.34 -3.86
N ASP A 107 -13.84 14.29 -4.11
CA ASP A 107 -14.85 15.06 -3.36
C ASP A 107 -14.90 14.68 -1.87
N HIS A 108 -14.38 13.51 -1.50
CA HIS A 108 -14.37 13.03 -0.12
C HIS A 108 -13.14 13.48 0.69
N VAL A 109 -12.11 14.04 0.05
CA VAL A 109 -10.84 14.45 0.70
C VAL A 109 -10.82 15.95 1.01
N SER A 110 -11.88 16.70 0.70
CA SER A 110 -11.96 18.14 0.98
C SER A 110 -12.11 18.50 2.47
N GLY A 111 -12.21 17.51 3.37
CA GLY A 111 -12.18 17.67 4.82
C GLY A 111 -10.79 17.48 5.44
N ASP A 112 -10.72 17.29 6.76
CA ASP A 112 -9.47 16.92 7.44
C ASP A 112 -9.04 15.51 6.99
N PHE A 113 -7.88 15.45 6.33
CA PHE A 113 -7.28 14.20 5.86
C PHE A 113 -7.05 13.20 7.01
N GLU A 114 -6.71 13.70 8.19
CA GLU A 114 -6.52 12.85 9.37
C GLU A 114 -7.83 12.22 9.80
N ASP A 115 -8.92 12.99 9.84
CA ASP A 115 -10.26 12.46 10.15
C ASP A 115 -10.70 11.42 9.13
N TYR A 116 -10.43 11.67 7.84
CA TYR A 116 -10.73 10.70 6.78
C TYR A 116 -9.97 9.38 6.99
N ARG A 117 -8.67 9.44 7.31
CA ARG A 117 -7.85 8.25 7.53
C ARG A 117 -8.20 7.53 8.84
N ASN A 118 -8.51 8.28 9.89
CA ASN A 118 -8.94 7.76 11.19
C ASN A 118 -10.25 6.96 11.06
N LYS A 119 -11.22 7.47 10.29
CA LYS A 119 -12.49 6.76 10.01
C LYS A 119 -12.31 5.43 9.27
N ARG A 120 -11.17 5.21 8.61
CA ARG A 120 -10.86 3.99 7.86
C ARG A 120 -9.84 3.10 8.59
N SER A 121 -9.38 3.52 9.76
CA SER A 121 -8.48 2.76 10.61
C SER A 121 -9.29 1.93 11.63
N PRO A 122 -8.88 0.69 11.95
CA PRO A 122 -9.52 -0.14 12.96
C PRO A 122 -9.57 0.56 14.30
N ALA A 123 -10.61 0.28 15.09
CA ALA A 123 -10.58 0.62 16.50
C ALA A 123 -9.41 -0.12 17.17
N GLY A 124 -8.43 0.65 17.65
CA GLY A 124 -7.19 0.14 18.26
C GLY A 124 -6.01 -0.08 17.30
N ALA A 125 -6.20 0.07 15.99
CA ALA A 125 -5.05 0.15 15.09
C ALA A 125 -4.41 1.53 15.21
N ARG A 126 -3.10 1.53 15.30
CA ARG A 126 -2.33 2.76 15.36
C ARG A 126 -2.27 3.37 13.94
N PRO A 127 -2.25 4.71 13.80
CA PRO A 127 -2.12 5.37 12.49
C PRO A 127 -0.89 4.90 11.67
N ASP A 128 0.14 4.41 12.36
CA ASP A 128 1.35 3.82 11.80
C ASP A 128 1.15 2.43 11.17
N SER A 129 0.03 1.76 11.45
CA SER A 129 -0.29 0.43 10.96
C SER A 129 -0.58 0.46 9.45
N LEU A 130 -0.91 1.64 8.91
CA LEU A 130 -1.09 1.89 7.49
C LEU A 130 0.19 2.34 6.77
N ILE A 131 1.35 2.22 7.42
CA ILE A 131 2.67 2.53 6.85
C ILE A 131 3.42 1.21 6.64
N LEU A 132 3.74 0.91 5.39
CA LEU A 132 4.34 -0.33 4.96
C LEU A 132 5.85 -0.18 4.75
N ASN A 133 6.58 -1.27 4.92
CA ASN A 133 8.00 -1.33 4.59
C ASN A 133 8.18 -1.57 3.09
N GLY A 134 8.90 -0.67 2.44
CA GLY A 134 9.15 -0.67 0.99
C GLY A 134 9.93 -1.90 0.50
N GLU A 135 10.77 -2.48 1.35
CA GLU A 135 11.61 -3.64 1.04
C GLU A 135 10.78 -4.92 0.91
N ASN A 136 9.61 -4.95 1.55
CA ASN A 136 8.72 -6.11 1.54
C ASN A 136 7.78 -6.14 0.34
N ILE A 137 7.71 -5.07 -0.47
CA ILE A 137 6.66 -4.94 -1.48
C ILE A 137 6.72 -6.00 -2.57
N GLN A 138 7.92 -6.45 -2.95
CA GLN A 138 8.02 -7.51 -3.94
C GLN A 138 7.53 -8.87 -3.41
N ASN A 139 7.73 -9.14 -2.12
CA ASN A 139 7.18 -10.30 -1.47
C ASN A 139 5.65 -10.18 -1.32
N VAL A 140 5.15 -8.99 -0.98
CA VAL A 140 3.70 -8.70 -0.93
C VAL A 140 3.04 -8.99 -2.28
N LEU A 141 3.59 -8.45 -3.38
CA LEU A 141 3.06 -8.68 -4.73
C LEU A 141 3.10 -10.17 -5.12
N THR A 142 4.19 -10.86 -4.77
CA THR A 142 4.37 -12.30 -5.04
C THR A 142 3.33 -13.15 -4.31
N GLU A 143 3.15 -12.92 -3.00
CA GLU A 143 2.18 -13.68 -2.21
C GLU A 143 0.74 -13.29 -2.57
N ALA A 144 0.47 -12.01 -2.88
CA ALA A 144 -0.84 -11.56 -3.31
C ALA A 144 -1.28 -12.24 -4.62
N THR A 145 -0.37 -12.43 -5.58
CA THR A 145 -0.66 -13.15 -6.83
C THR A 145 -1.13 -14.59 -6.58
N LYS A 146 -0.61 -15.24 -5.53
CA LYS A 146 -1.02 -16.60 -5.12
C LYS A 146 -2.33 -16.60 -4.35
N LEU A 147 -2.60 -15.56 -3.57
CA LEU A 147 -3.75 -15.47 -2.65
C LEU A 147 -5.02 -14.95 -3.34
N LEU A 148 -4.93 -13.82 -4.02
CA LEU A 148 -6.10 -13.05 -4.50
C LEU A 148 -7.04 -13.82 -5.43
N PRO A 149 -6.57 -14.72 -6.33
CA PRO A 149 -7.48 -15.54 -7.15
C PRO A 149 -8.41 -16.45 -6.33
N HIS A 150 -8.04 -16.79 -5.10
CA HIS A 150 -8.80 -17.69 -4.23
C HIS A 150 -9.55 -16.95 -3.12
N LEU A 151 -9.19 -15.69 -2.84
CA LEU A 151 -9.83 -14.88 -1.81
C LEU A 151 -11.09 -14.19 -2.35
N SER A 152 -12.19 -14.24 -1.61
CA SER A 152 -13.41 -13.52 -2.01
C SER A 152 -13.32 -12.04 -1.64
N ARG A 153 -13.25 -11.16 -2.65
CA ARG A 153 -13.32 -9.69 -2.45
C ARG A 153 -14.53 -9.27 -1.60
N ARG A 154 -15.69 -9.93 -1.80
CA ARG A 154 -16.91 -9.68 -1.02
C ARG A 154 -16.74 -10.05 0.46
N LYS A 155 -16.14 -11.21 0.77
CA LYS A 155 -15.86 -11.61 2.16
C LYS A 155 -14.87 -10.63 2.80
N LEU A 156 -13.83 -10.24 2.07
CA LEU A 156 -12.83 -9.28 2.52
C LEU A 156 -13.46 -7.92 2.88
N HIS A 157 -14.30 -7.36 2.01
CA HIS A 157 -15.02 -6.11 2.29
C HIS A 157 -15.93 -6.21 3.52
N LYS A 158 -16.63 -7.34 3.70
CA LYS A 158 -17.46 -7.57 4.89
C LYS A 158 -16.62 -7.61 6.16
N LEU A 159 -15.43 -8.21 6.11
CA LEU A 159 -14.51 -8.28 7.24
C LEU A 159 -13.95 -6.90 7.58
N THR A 160 -13.44 -6.16 6.60
CA THR A 160 -12.88 -4.82 6.84
C THR A 160 -13.91 -3.85 7.38
N HIS A 161 -15.17 -3.93 6.92
CA HIS A 161 -16.27 -3.15 7.48
C HIS A 161 -16.59 -3.49 8.95
N LYS A 162 -16.30 -4.71 9.41
CA LYS A 162 -16.40 -5.06 10.84
C LYS A 162 -15.21 -4.53 11.64
N ILE A 163 -13.99 -4.70 11.12
CA ILE A 163 -12.73 -4.31 11.78
C ILE A 163 -12.68 -2.80 12.08
N ILE A 164 -13.29 -1.97 11.24
CA ILE A 164 -13.26 -0.50 11.38
C ILE A 164 -14.23 0.01 12.48
N LYS A 165 -15.16 -0.81 12.97
CA LYS A 165 -16.15 -0.35 13.93
C LYS A 165 -15.57 -0.19 15.35
N PRO A 166 -16.09 0.75 16.17
CA PRO A 166 -15.62 0.99 17.54
C PRO A 166 -15.74 -0.22 18.49
N ASP A 167 -16.66 -1.14 18.22
CA ASP A 167 -16.88 -2.37 19.01
C ASP A 167 -15.88 -3.49 18.68
N TRP A 168 -14.96 -3.24 17.76
CA TRP A 168 -13.74 -4.02 17.58
C TRP A 168 -12.68 -3.57 18.62
N PRO A 169 -12.02 -4.47 19.37
CA PRO A 169 -11.83 -5.86 19.05
C PRO A 169 -12.70 -6.80 19.93
N PRO A 170 -13.26 -7.87 19.33
CA PRO A 170 -13.73 -9.01 20.10
C PRO A 170 -12.54 -9.72 20.77
N THR A 171 -12.82 -10.71 21.60
CA THR A 171 -11.79 -11.55 22.24
C THR A 171 -10.83 -12.17 21.21
N ALA A 172 -9.63 -12.58 21.65
CA ALA A 172 -8.67 -13.22 20.75
C ALA A 172 -9.24 -14.49 20.08
N GLU A 173 -10.11 -15.21 20.79
CA GLU A 173 -10.81 -16.40 20.31
C GLU A 173 -11.79 -16.06 19.17
N GLU A 174 -12.64 -15.06 19.37
CA GLU A 174 -13.59 -14.59 18.34
C GLU A 174 -12.87 -14.08 17.07
N ARG A 175 -11.70 -13.42 17.21
CA ARG A 175 -10.89 -13.05 16.04
C ARG A 175 -10.36 -14.26 15.30
N ASN A 176 -9.87 -15.27 16.03
CA ASN A 176 -9.37 -16.50 15.43
C ASN A 176 -10.46 -17.24 14.66
N ASP A 177 -11.69 -17.29 15.18
CA ASP A 177 -12.83 -17.91 14.49
C ASP A 177 -13.16 -17.17 13.18
N ILE A 178 -13.20 -15.84 13.22
CA ILE A 178 -13.43 -15.02 12.03
C ILE A 178 -12.32 -15.24 10.99
N TYR A 179 -11.05 -15.25 11.40
CA TYR A 179 -9.92 -15.45 10.49
C TYR A 179 -9.86 -16.87 9.94
N SER A 180 -10.26 -17.86 10.73
CA SER A 180 -10.38 -19.25 10.27
C SER A 180 -11.42 -19.37 9.16
N SER A 181 -12.58 -18.69 9.30
CA SER A 181 -13.62 -18.67 8.25
C SER A 181 -13.17 -18.01 6.93
N MET A 182 -12.13 -17.17 6.97
CA MET A 182 -11.51 -16.58 5.78
C MET A 182 -10.56 -17.56 5.09
N LYS A 183 -9.96 -18.48 5.86
CA LYS A 183 -9.10 -19.57 5.34
C LYS A 183 -9.90 -20.76 4.83
N GLU A 184 -11.12 -20.96 5.31
CA GLU A 184 -12.00 -22.03 4.85
C GLU A 184 -12.20 -22.00 3.32
N GLY A 185 -11.82 -23.11 2.68
CA GLY A 185 -11.92 -23.29 1.22
C GLY A 185 -10.75 -22.73 0.42
N LEU A 186 -9.73 -22.14 1.06
CA LEU A 186 -8.49 -21.80 0.38
C LEU A 186 -7.67 -23.07 0.08
N PRO A 187 -7.09 -23.21 -1.13
CA PRO A 187 -6.11 -24.26 -1.36
C PRO A 187 -4.87 -24.05 -0.47
N PRO A 188 -4.08 -25.11 -0.19
CA PRO A 188 -2.89 -25.00 0.66
C PRO A 188 -1.93 -23.88 0.24
N THR A 189 -1.73 -23.70 -1.06
CA THR A 189 -0.88 -22.64 -1.63
C THR A 189 -1.36 -21.23 -1.25
N ALA A 190 -2.66 -20.97 -1.34
CA ALA A 190 -3.24 -19.68 -0.96
C ALA A 190 -3.27 -19.48 0.55
N SER A 191 -3.49 -20.54 1.33
CA SER A 191 -3.42 -20.47 2.79
C SER A 191 -2.01 -20.11 3.26
N THR A 192 -0.97 -20.76 2.71
CA THR A 192 0.42 -20.42 3.00
C THR A 192 0.75 -19.00 2.56
N ALA A 193 0.27 -18.56 1.39
CA ALA A 193 0.47 -17.19 0.93
C ALA A 193 -0.15 -16.15 1.86
N LEU A 194 -1.33 -16.43 2.42
CA LEU A 194 -1.94 -15.59 3.45
C LEU A 194 -1.08 -15.52 4.71
N ASP A 195 -0.54 -16.64 5.17
CA ASP A 195 0.31 -16.67 6.36
C ASP A 195 1.63 -15.90 6.14
N ASN A 196 2.18 -15.96 4.93
CA ASN A 196 3.38 -15.21 4.55
C ASN A 196 3.13 -13.71 4.41
N ILE A 197 1.97 -13.30 3.85
CA ILE A 197 1.70 -11.88 3.55
C ILE A 197 1.27 -11.08 4.79
N LYS A 198 0.65 -11.75 5.77
CA LYS A 198 0.20 -11.14 7.04
C LYS A 198 1.27 -10.30 7.74
N PRO A 199 2.46 -10.84 8.09
CA PRO A 199 3.49 -10.04 8.76
C PRO A 199 4.03 -8.90 7.89
N LEU A 200 3.99 -9.04 6.56
CA LEU A 200 4.45 -8.00 5.62
C LEU A 200 3.49 -6.81 5.55
N LEU A 201 2.21 -7.03 5.82
CA LEU A 201 1.15 -6.02 5.82
C LEU A 201 0.71 -5.62 7.24
N GLY A 202 1.66 -5.53 8.17
CA GLY A 202 1.40 -4.97 9.50
C GLY A 202 0.71 -5.92 10.50
N GLY A 203 0.60 -7.22 10.20
CA GLY A 203 0.01 -8.22 11.09
C GLY A 203 -1.48 -8.44 10.84
N GLU A 204 -2.21 -8.95 11.83
CA GLU A 204 -3.57 -9.49 11.68
C GLU A 204 -4.57 -8.48 11.07
N ASP A 205 -5.08 -7.53 11.86
CA ASP A 205 -6.18 -6.66 11.44
C ASP A 205 -5.75 -5.70 10.30
N ALA A 206 -4.50 -5.23 10.35
CA ALA A 206 -3.93 -4.36 9.34
C ALA A 206 -3.81 -5.04 7.97
N CYS A 207 -3.43 -6.33 7.93
CA CYS A 207 -3.29 -7.07 6.68
C CYS A 207 -4.59 -7.07 5.88
N TRP A 208 -5.72 -7.33 6.54
CA TRP A 208 -7.03 -7.36 5.89
C TRP A 208 -7.41 -6.01 5.28
N LEU A 209 -7.05 -4.90 5.93
CA LEU A 209 -7.28 -3.56 5.40
C LEU A 209 -6.40 -3.25 4.20
N HIS A 210 -5.13 -3.60 4.28
CA HIS A 210 -4.21 -3.43 3.16
C HIS A 210 -4.66 -4.22 1.94
N LEU A 211 -5.01 -5.50 2.13
CA LEU A 211 -5.55 -6.34 1.05
C LEU A 211 -6.82 -5.75 0.45
N SER A 212 -7.71 -5.20 1.28
CA SER A 212 -8.96 -4.60 0.79
C SER A 212 -8.71 -3.30 0.03
N ALA A 213 -7.83 -2.44 0.54
CA ALA A 213 -7.55 -1.13 -0.05
C ALA A 213 -6.73 -1.26 -1.35
N LEU A 214 -5.76 -2.17 -1.37
CA LEU A 214 -4.82 -2.35 -2.48
C LEU A 214 -5.25 -3.45 -3.46
N TRP A 215 -6.46 -4.02 -3.31
CA TRP A 215 -6.93 -5.16 -4.10
C TRP A 215 -6.64 -5.04 -5.60
N ASP A 216 -6.97 -3.89 -6.20
CA ASP A 216 -6.85 -3.66 -7.64
C ASP A 216 -5.41 -3.36 -8.11
N TYR A 217 -4.49 -3.14 -7.15
CA TYR A 217 -3.09 -2.74 -7.39
C TYR A 217 -2.08 -3.83 -6.99
N LEU A 218 -2.55 -4.94 -6.43
CA LEU A 218 -1.73 -6.10 -6.04
C LEU A 218 -1.63 -7.18 -7.14
N VAL A 219 -2.23 -6.94 -8.32
CA VAL A 219 -2.39 -7.88 -9.45
C VAL A 219 -2.06 -7.28 -10.81
#